data_AF-A0A914ZZ31-F1
#
_entry.id   AF-A0A914ZZ31-F1
#
_cell.length_a   1.000
_cell.length_b   1.000
_cell.length_c   1.000
_cell.angle_alpha   90.00
_cell.angle_beta   90.00
_cell.angle_gamma   90.00
#
_symmetry.space_group_name_H-M   'P 1'
#
loop_
_entity.id
_entity.type
_entity.pdbx_description
1 polymer ?
#
loop_
_entity_poly.entity_id
_entity_poly.type
_entity_poly.pdbx_seq_one_letter_code
_entity_poly.pdbx_strand_id
1 'polypeptide(L)'
;MGSGSALSGYGVLITFDFISRPSATICAAVWQKRKRIVMISSPMIMLIFWMLAVKYRRGIFLLELPSWSVAIDRHAVEMPSLLLNGYLDGEKCRRTLTDINFAKTAAKNRITFADSANISVSCESIFHRGFYTDRPMSREEAELPIAYARVVFRDYYMQEAMFNVMFAPQNEFCYVIDKKASFEFHARMRNLSACFPNVHISEIEYSVSSDGENMIRSLLQCMRILVRYPKWKYVFLLQNHDLPLKTNAELVRILSVFNGSNDVEMKVPRASMNISWKFGSLNIFRDKRRNDDRRLYLVKGGVQSIFSRAYVEYILNTLNVSIFLNNLDNIKFGGDEMFFATLNMQDELGVPGGFTRRCLSSRPFYASKFAIWQHMGGCSSSKFRHAVCTFGIEDLPKLMNVSKLIANKMLPEFDYSAFSCWMQTLFNLTYGNLTRRLSLETYSRLPHVRFNRERERWMRNPTAFNCTYH
;
A
#
# COMPACT_ATOMS: atom_id res chain seq x y z
N MET A 1 -4.99 -36.35 46.12
CA MET A 1 -3.76 -37.17 46.04
C MET A 1 -3.62 -37.64 44.61
N GLY A 2 -2.45 -37.45 43.99
CA GLY A 2 -2.16 -37.66 42.55
C GLY A 2 -2.11 -39.14 42.13
N SER A 3 -1.52 -39.58 41.02
CA SER A 3 -0.90 -38.98 39.82
C SER A 3 -0.35 -40.15 38.98
N GLY A 4 -0.45 -40.08 37.64
CA GLY A 4 0.39 -40.81 36.65
C GLY A 4 0.10 -42.30 36.42
N SER A 5 0.39 -42.94 35.29
CA SER A 5 0.95 -42.54 33.97
C SER A 5 0.96 -43.82 33.10
N ALA A 6 0.66 -43.72 31.80
CA ALA A 6 0.70 -44.84 30.84
C ALA A 6 1.98 -44.78 29.99
N LEU A 7 2.65 -45.93 29.84
CA LEU A 7 3.78 -46.18 28.94
C LEU A 7 3.30 -47.09 27.79
N SER A 8 3.54 -46.70 26.53
CA SER A 8 3.58 -47.63 25.39
C SER A 8 4.75 -47.24 24.48
N GLY A 9 5.76 -48.11 24.40
CA GLY A 9 6.93 -47.94 23.55
C GLY A 9 6.69 -48.37 22.10
N TYR A 10 7.52 -47.88 21.19
CA TYR A 10 7.61 -48.32 19.79
C TYR A 10 9.04 -48.81 19.51
N GLY A 11 9.17 -50.01 18.94
CA GLY A 11 10.42 -50.59 18.47
C GLY A 11 10.57 -50.47 16.95
N VAL A 12 11.81 -50.47 16.45
CA VAL A 12 12.16 -50.46 15.02
C VAL A 12 12.77 -51.81 14.66
N LEU A 13 12.27 -52.44 13.59
CA LEU A 13 12.82 -53.67 12.99
C LEU A 13 13.77 -53.27 11.85
N ILE A 14 15.00 -53.78 11.85
CA ILE A 14 15.96 -53.61 10.75
C ILE A 14 16.26 -54.99 10.16
N THR A 15 15.95 -55.21 8.89
CA THR A 15 16.40 -56.38 8.11
C THR A 15 17.60 -56.00 7.25
N PHE A 16 18.65 -56.81 7.27
CA PHE A 16 19.82 -56.70 6.40
C PHE A 16 19.74 -57.75 5.30
N ASP A 17 19.85 -57.34 4.03
CA ASP A 17 20.25 -58.23 2.94
C ASP A 17 21.67 -57.86 2.51
N PHE A 18 22.57 -58.83 2.61
CA PHE A 18 23.97 -58.75 2.21
C PHE A 18 24.13 -59.45 0.85
N ILE A 19 24.21 -58.71 -0.26
CA ILE A 19 24.87 -59.19 -1.49
C ILE A 19 25.65 -58.05 -2.17
N SER A 20 26.87 -58.40 -2.58
CA SER A 20 28.04 -57.63 -3.01
C SER A 20 27.92 -56.74 -4.26
N ARG A 21 28.39 -55.48 -4.18
CA ARG A 21 29.38 -54.78 -5.07
C ARG A 21 29.49 -53.27 -4.72
N PRO A 22 30.65 -52.61 -4.92
CA PRO A 22 30.95 -51.30 -4.34
C PRO A 22 30.72 -50.15 -5.32
N SER A 23 29.55 -49.54 -5.28
CA SER A 23 29.31 -48.12 -5.65
C SER A 23 27.80 -47.86 -5.59
N ALA A 24 27.29 -47.60 -4.40
CA ALA A 24 25.92 -47.15 -4.22
C ALA A 24 25.88 -46.10 -3.10
N THR A 25 25.50 -44.88 -3.49
CA THR A 25 25.08 -43.81 -2.59
C THR A 25 23.98 -44.34 -1.67
N ILE A 26 24.20 -44.34 -0.35
CA ILE A 26 23.17 -44.75 0.61
C ILE A 26 22.14 -43.61 0.72
N CYS A 27 20.96 -43.80 0.13
CA CYS A 27 19.79 -42.99 0.42
C CYS A 27 19.02 -43.62 1.59
N ALA A 28 19.03 -42.99 2.76
CA ALA A 28 18.07 -43.27 3.81
C ALA A 28 16.79 -42.44 3.54
N ALA A 29 15.70 -43.10 3.18
CA ALA A 29 14.39 -42.46 3.07
C ALA A 29 13.64 -42.62 4.41
N VAL A 30 13.41 -41.51 5.11
CA VAL A 30 12.50 -41.47 6.27
C VAL A 30 11.11 -41.14 5.75
N TRP A 31 10.17 -42.07 5.92
CA TRP A 31 8.76 -41.83 5.57
C TRP A 31 8.05 -41.15 6.74
N GLN A 32 7.72 -39.86 6.58
CA GLN A 32 6.85 -39.14 7.50
C GLN A 32 5.72 -38.51 6.68
N LYS A 33 4.46 -38.84 7.00
CA LYS A 33 3.29 -38.22 6.36
C LYS A 33 3.36 -36.71 6.62
N ARG A 34 3.63 -35.96 5.55
CA ARG A 34 3.62 -34.49 5.35
C ARG A 34 4.93 -33.74 5.70
N LYS A 35 5.50 -33.16 4.63
CA LYS A 35 6.44 -32.02 4.48
C LYS A 35 7.97 -32.28 4.50
N ARG A 36 8.53 -32.06 3.29
CA ARG A 36 9.89 -31.61 2.87
C ARG A 36 11.14 -32.41 3.26
N ILE A 37 11.86 -32.81 2.20
CA ILE A 37 13.25 -33.28 2.18
C ILE A 37 14.17 -32.09 2.50
N VAL A 38 15.13 -32.27 3.41
CA VAL A 38 16.24 -31.34 3.64
C VAL A 38 17.53 -32.06 3.22
N MET A 39 18.20 -31.59 2.16
CA MET A 39 19.54 -32.04 1.80
C MET A 39 20.56 -31.25 2.62
N ILE A 40 21.43 -31.95 3.37
CA ILE A 40 22.57 -31.37 4.07
C ILE A 40 23.82 -31.79 3.31
N SER A 41 24.43 -30.87 2.56
CA SER A 41 25.61 -31.12 1.71
C SER A 41 26.90 -30.58 2.34
N SER A 42 27.20 -30.94 3.59
CA SER A 42 28.51 -30.64 4.20
C SER A 42 29.00 -31.81 5.07
N PRO A 43 30.14 -32.43 4.73
CA PRO A 43 30.75 -33.51 5.52
C PRO A 43 31.07 -33.11 6.97
N MET A 44 31.31 -31.82 7.19
CA MET A 44 31.68 -31.28 8.50
C MET A 44 30.52 -31.30 9.50
N ILE A 45 29.28 -31.15 9.03
CA ILE A 45 28.08 -31.18 9.87
C ILE A 45 27.77 -32.61 10.33
N MET A 46 27.96 -33.61 9.45
CA MET A 46 27.81 -35.03 9.80
C MET A 46 28.80 -35.47 10.89
N LEU A 47 30.04 -34.99 10.84
CA LEU A 47 31.06 -35.26 11.86
C LEU A 47 30.72 -34.66 13.23
N ILE A 48 30.14 -33.45 13.24
CA ILE A 48 29.66 -32.81 14.48
C ILE A 48 28.49 -33.61 15.08
N PHE A 49 27.53 -34.05 14.26
CA PHE A 49 26.42 -34.91 14.73
C PHE A 49 26.92 -36.28 15.23
N TRP A 50 27.92 -36.86 14.58
CA TRP A 50 28.50 -38.14 15.01
C TRP A 50 29.30 -38.01 16.31
N MET A 51 30.11 -36.95 16.47
CA MET A 51 30.83 -36.67 17.71
C MET A 51 29.91 -36.32 18.88
N LEU A 52 28.78 -35.64 18.61
CA LEU A 52 27.75 -35.39 19.63
C LEU A 52 27.02 -36.68 20.03
N ALA A 53 26.79 -37.62 19.10
CA ALA A 53 26.16 -38.91 19.40
C ALA A 53 27.07 -39.87 20.19
N VAL A 54 28.38 -39.87 19.95
CA VAL A 54 29.34 -40.74 20.67
C VAL A 54 29.57 -40.26 22.11
N LYS A 55 29.41 -38.96 22.40
CA LYS A 55 29.63 -38.40 23.74
C LYS A 55 28.41 -38.50 24.69
N TYR A 56 27.23 -38.88 24.19
CA TYR A 56 25.93 -38.81 24.91
C TYR A 56 25.38 -40.16 25.40
N ARG A 57 26.25 -41.11 25.78
CA ARG A 57 25.83 -42.41 26.35
C ARG A 57 25.92 -42.51 27.88
N ARG A 58 26.15 -41.40 28.60
CA ARG A 58 26.12 -41.36 30.08
C ARG A 58 25.58 -40.01 30.58
N GLY A 59 24.41 -40.03 31.21
CA GLY A 59 23.86 -38.93 32.01
C GLY A 59 22.82 -38.06 31.30
N ILE A 60 21.60 -38.03 31.85
CA ILE A 60 20.53 -37.12 31.45
C ILE A 60 20.80 -35.76 32.09
N PHE A 61 21.09 -34.75 31.28
CA PHE A 61 21.03 -33.33 31.66
C PHE A 61 20.22 -32.58 30.61
N LEU A 62 19.21 -31.83 31.04
CA LEU A 62 18.46 -30.87 30.22
C LEU A 62 19.38 -29.70 29.88
N LEU A 63 19.85 -29.64 28.64
CA LEU A 63 20.52 -28.47 28.08
C LEU A 63 19.52 -27.71 27.21
N GLU A 64 19.18 -26.49 27.60
CA GLU A 64 18.49 -25.54 26.74
C GLU A 64 19.35 -25.29 25.49
N LEU A 65 18.81 -25.63 24.30
CA LEU A 65 19.47 -25.32 23.04
C LEU A 65 19.37 -23.80 22.81
N PRO A 66 20.47 -23.10 22.51
CA PRO A 66 20.42 -21.70 22.14
C PRO A 66 19.55 -21.55 20.89
N SER A 67 18.65 -20.56 20.88
CA SER A 67 17.93 -20.16 19.68
C SER A 67 18.93 -19.61 18.66
N TRP A 68 19.41 -20.48 17.77
CA TRP A 68 20.11 -20.03 16.56
C TRP A 68 19.07 -19.37 15.65
N SER A 69 18.86 -18.07 15.83
CA SER A 69 18.29 -17.23 14.78
C SER A 69 19.23 -17.35 13.58
N VAL A 70 18.83 -18.14 12.59
CA VAL A 70 19.43 -18.11 11.26
C VAL A 70 19.22 -16.69 10.75
N ALA A 71 20.26 -15.86 10.86
CA ALA A 71 20.34 -14.61 10.14
C ALA A 71 20.36 -14.98 8.66
N ILE A 72 19.21 -14.78 7.98
CA ILE A 72 19.17 -14.80 6.52
C ILE A 72 20.09 -13.66 6.11
N ASP A 73 21.25 -14.01 5.56
CA ASP A 73 22.19 -13.08 4.98
C ASP A 73 21.49 -12.33 3.84
N ARG A 74 21.00 -11.13 4.13
CA ARG A 74 20.40 -10.25 3.13
C ARG A 74 21.54 -9.76 2.26
N HIS A 75 21.83 -10.50 1.19
CA HIS A 75 22.64 -9.97 0.10
C HIS A 75 22.00 -8.64 -0.31
N ALA A 76 22.76 -7.55 -0.21
CA ALA A 76 22.27 -6.23 -0.55
C ALA A 76 21.86 -6.24 -2.02
N VAL A 77 20.58 -6.03 -2.28
CA VAL A 77 20.06 -5.93 -3.65
C VAL A 77 20.58 -4.63 -4.25
N GLU A 78 21.15 -4.70 -5.45
CA GLU A 78 21.64 -3.53 -6.16
C GLU A 78 20.49 -2.55 -6.49
N MET A 79 20.78 -1.26 -6.42
CA MET A 79 19.80 -0.22 -6.73
C MET A 79 19.45 -0.28 -8.23
N PRO A 80 18.16 -0.35 -8.60
CA PRO A 80 17.77 -0.38 -10.00
C PRO A 80 18.16 0.91 -10.71
N SER A 81 18.66 0.80 -11.94
CA SER A 81 19.00 1.98 -12.76
C SER A 81 17.79 2.89 -12.99
N LEU A 82 16.58 2.33 -12.95
CA LEU A 82 15.32 3.08 -12.96
C LEU A 82 15.29 4.20 -11.90
N LEU A 83 15.90 3.99 -10.74
CA LEU A 83 15.85 4.92 -9.61
C LEU A 83 17.03 5.91 -9.58
N LEU A 84 18.02 5.75 -10.46
CA LEU A 84 19.30 6.48 -10.45
C LEU A 84 19.35 7.68 -11.41
N ASN A 85 18.25 8.02 -12.10
CA ASN A 85 18.20 9.15 -13.04
C ASN A 85 18.24 10.55 -12.39
N GLY A 86 18.53 10.64 -11.08
CA GLY A 86 18.79 11.89 -10.37
C GLY A 86 20.26 12.33 -10.47
N TYR A 87 20.57 13.60 -10.25
CA TYR A 87 21.98 14.03 -10.15
C TYR A 87 22.64 13.63 -8.82
N LEU A 88 21.83 13.25 -7.82
CA LEU A 88 22.27 12.71 -6.54
C LEU A 88 21.95 11.22 -6.46
N ASP A 89 22.89 10.49 -5.90
CA ASP A 89 22.83 9.06 -5.68
C ASP A 89 23.20 8.68 -4.24
N GLY A 90 22.74 7.51 -3.83
CA GLY A 90 23.21 6.79 -2.64
C GLY A 90 23.36 7.67 -1.40
N GLU A 91 24.62 7.86 -0.99
CA GLU A 91 24.96 8.58 0.24
C GLU A 91 24.53 10.05 0.22
N LYS A 92 24.60 10.72 -0.94
CA LYS A 92 24.16 12.11 -1.04
C LYS A 92 22.65 12.21 -0.84
N CYS A 93 21.87 11.32 -1.46
CA CYS A 93 20.43 11.25 -1.20
C CYS A 93 20.17 10.99 0.29
N ARG A 94 20.87 10.03 0.91
CA ARG A 94 20.71 9.74 2.35
C ARG A 94 21.00 10.96 3.22
N ARG A 95 22.04 11.72 2.91
CA ARG A 95 22.39 12.96 3.63
C ARG A 95 21.26 14.00 3.55
N THR A 96 20.56 14.12 2.42
CA THR A 96 19.41 15.05 2.30
C THR A 96 18.24 14.70 3.21
N LEU A 97 18.16 13.48 3.73
CA LEU A 97 17.08 13.06 4.64
C LEU A 97 17.27 13.60 6.06
N THR A 98 18.50 13.90 6.47
CA THR A 98 18.84 14.26 7.86
C THR A 98 19.50 15.62 8.00
N ASP A 99 20.23 16.09 6.99
CA ASP A 99 20.95 17.37 7.00
C ASP A 99 20.16 18.43 6.21
N ILE A 100 19.40 19.26 6.92
CA ILE A 100 18.57 20.33 6.34
C ILE A 100 19.41 21.35 5.56
N ASN A 101 20.63 21.65 6.01
CA ASN A 101 21.50 22.62 5.34
C ASN A 101 22.07 22.06 4.04
N PHE A 102 22.44 20.79 4.05
CA PHE A 102 22.82 20.07 2.83
C PHE A 102 21.65 19.99 1.85
N ALA A 103 20.45 19.63 2.31
CA ALA A 103 19.26 19.56 1.45
C ALA A 103 18.96 20.92 0.80
N LYS A 104 19.04 22.03 1.55
CA LYS A 104 18.90 23.40 1.00
C LYS A 104 19.99 23.76 -0.02
N THR A 105 21.21 23.27 0.19
CA THR A 105 22.33 23.51 -0.74
C THR A 105 22.14 22.70 -2.01
N ALA A 106 21.76 21.42 -1.89
CA ALA A 106 21.42 20.53 -3.00
C ALA A 106 20.27 21.09 -3.86
N ALA A 107 19.31 21.76 -3.22
CA ALA A 107 18.19 22.39 -3.90
C ALA A 107 18.60 23.49 -4.92
N LYS A 108 19.83 24.02 -4.84
CA LYS A 108 20.36 24.99 -5.83
C LYS A 108 20.72 24.33 -7.17
N ASN A 109 21.03 23.02 -7.16
CA ASN A 109 21.44 22.25 -8.32
C ASN A 109 20.36 21.24 -8.75
N ARG A 110 19.10 21.48 -8.37
CA ARG A 110 18.00 20.57 -8.70
C ARG A 110 17.90 20.38 -10.21
N ILE A 111 17.68 19.14 -10.64
CA ILE A 111 17.46 18.84 -12.05
C ILE A 111 15.97 18.61 -12.31
N THR A 112 15.55 18.94 -13.52
CA THR A 112 14.24 18.55 -14.03
C THR A 112 14.40 17.30 -14.89
N PHE A 113 13.31 16.57 -15.09
CA PHE A 113 13.27 15.42 -15.98
C PHE A 113 12.08 15.57 -16.93
N ALA A 114 12.38 15.59 -18.22
CA ALA A 114 11.39 15.46 -19.27
C ALA A 114 11.32 13.98 -19.66
N ASP A 115 10.13 13.40 -19.60
CA ASP A 115 9.90 12.03 -20.03
C ASP A 115 10.25 11.88 -21.51
N SER A 116 11.39 11.25 -21.81
CA SER A 116 11.91 11.17 -23.17
C SER A 116 11.08 10.21 -24.01
N ALA A 117 10.83 10.54 -25.29
CA ALA A 117 10.15 9.65 -26.23
C ALA A 117 10.89 8.30 -26.48
N ASN A 118 12.18 8.22 -26.10
CA ASN A 118 13.06 7.11 -26.47
C ASN A 118 13.26 6.03 -25.39
N ILE A 119 12.53 6.07 -24.26
CA ILE A 119 12.63 4.97 -23.28
C ILE A 119 11.97 3.71 -23.84
N SER A 120 12.75 2.63 -23.94
CA SER A 120 12.21 1.32 -24.33
C SER A 120 11.23 0.80 -23.28
N VAL A 121 10.04 0.39 -23.72
CA VAL A 121 8.98 -0.19 -22.88
C VAL A 121 8.73 -1.66 -23.20
N SER A 122 9.72 -2.37 -23.74
CA SER A 122 9.67 -3.82 -23.80
C SER A 122 9.75 -4.41 -22.39
N CYS A 123 9.15 -5.59 -22.18
CA CYS A 123 9.22 -6.25 -20.88
C CYS A 123 10.67 -6.52 -20.46
N GLU A 124 11.52 -6.96 -21.39
CA GLU A 124 12.95 -7.12 -21.15
C GLU A 124 13.59 -5.83 -20.62
N SER A 125 13.33 -4.69 -21.26
CA SER A 125 13.89 -3.41 -20.81
C SER A 125 13.34 -2.97 -19.45
N ILE A 126 12.07 -3.24 -19.15
CA ILE A 126 11.44 -2.93 -17.85
C ILE A 126 12.07 -3.78 -16.75
N PHE A 127 12.15 -5.10 -16.95
CA PHE A 127 12.75 -6.02 -16.00
C PHE A 127 14.25 -5.79 -15.81
N HIS A 128 14.96 -5.32 -16.84
CA HIS A 128 16.39 -5.02 -16.75
C HIS A 128 16.68 -3.76 -15.93
N ARG A 129 15.85 -2.72 -16.02
CA ARG A 129 16.09 -1.45 -15.31
C ARG A 129 15.45 -1.37 -13.92
N GLY A 130 14.42 -2.18 -13.67
CA GLY A 130 13.73 -2.28 -12.39
C GLY A 130 14.14 -3.51 -11.59
N PHE A 131 13.69 -3.60 -10.35
CA PHE A 131 13.79 -4.80 -9.53
C PHE A 131 12.40 -5.24 -9.06
N TYR A 132 12.00 -6.46 -9.42
CA TYR A 132 10.66 -7.00 -9.17
C TYR A 132 10.78 -8.37 -8.51
N THR A 133 10.26 -8.51 -7.29
CA THR A 133 10.33 -9.76 -6.54
C THR A 133 9.31 -10.79 -7.04
N ASP A 134 9.72 -12.06 -7.12
CA ASP A 134 8.86 -13.16 -7.57
C ASP A 134 7.96 -13.73 -6.46
N ARG A 135 8.24 -13.38 -5.20
CA ARG A 135 7.50 -13.84 -4.02
C ARG A 135 7.32 -12.73 -2.97
N PRO A 136 6.29 -12.83 -2.11
CA PRO A 136 6.12 -11.93 -0.97
C PRO A 136 7.37 -11.94 -0.07
N MET A 137 7.75 -10.77 0.43
CA MET A 137 8.95 -10.58 1.27
C MET A 137 8.75 -11.08 2.71
N SER A 138 7.51 -11.27 3.16
CA SER A 138 7.17 -11.82 4.47
C SER A 138 5.81 -12.50 4.47
N ARG A 139 5.52 -13.26 5.53
CA ARG A 139 4.20 -13.86 5.75
C ARG A 139 3.12 -12.81 5.95
N GLU A 140 3.42 -11.75 6.71
CA GLU A 140 2.51 -10.61 6.94
C GLU A 140 2.07 -10.01 5.60
N GLU A 141 3.03 -9.77 4.71
CA GLU A 141 2.77 -9.20 3.38
C GLU A 141 2.01 -10.15 2.45
N ALA A 142 2.20 -11.45 2.58
CA ALA A 142 1.45 -12.46 1.81
C ALA A 142 -0.03 -12.55 2.24
N GLU A 143 -0.31 -12.35 3.53
CA GLU A 143 -1.65 -12.49 4.12
C GLU A 143 -2.52 -11.22 3.99
N LEU A 144 -1.90 -10.06 3.77
CA LEU A 144 -2.59 -8.78 3.56
C LEU A 144 -2.18 -8.12 2.23
N PRO A 145 -2.65 -8.63 1.08
CA PRO A 145 -2.36 -7.99 -0.20
C PRO A 145 -3.08 -6.65 -0.34
N ILE A 146 -2.41 -5.69 -0.99
CA ILE A 146 -2.87 -4.32 -1.18
C ILE A 146 -3.20 -4.12 -2.66
N ALA A 147 -4.29 -3.40 -2.93
CA ALA A 147 -4.64 -2.93 -4.25
C ALA A 147 -4.35 -1.43 -4.40
N TYR A 148 -4.05 -1.01 -5.62
CA TYR A 148 -3.87 0.40 -5.98
C TYR A 148 -4.77 0.73 -7.17
N ALA A 149 -5.60 1.76 -7.04
CA ALA A 149 -6.38 2.32 -8.14
C ALA A 149 -5.85 3.71 -8.44
N ARG A 150 -5.25 3.90 -9.62
CA ARG A 150 -4.54 5.13 -9.97
C ARG A 150 -5.04 5.72 -11.28
N VAL A 151 -5.35 7.00 -11.28
CA VAL A 151 -5.63 7.77 -12.50
C VAL A 151 -4.34 8.45 -12.97
N VAL A 152 -3.94 8.20 -14.22
CA VAL A 152 -2.67 8.66 -14.79
C VAL A 152 -2.89 9.34 -16.15
N PHE A 153 -2.03 10.29 -16.49
CA PHE A 153 -2.11 11.00 -17.78
C PHE A 153 -0.78 11.40 -18.40
N ARG A 154 0.34 11.29 -17.67
CA ARG A 154 1.70 11.64 -18.14
C ARG A 154 2.79 11.10 -17.22
N ASP A 155 4.05 11.38 -17.59
CA ASP A 155 5.27 11.08 -16.84
C ASP A 155 5.44 9.56 -16.62
N TYR A 156 5.52 8.78 -17.70
CA TYR A 156 5.58 7.31 -17.66
C TYR A 156 6.74 6.82 -16.81
N TYR A 157 7.94 7.39 -16.99
CA TYR A 157 9.11 7.04 -16.19
C TYR A 157 8.84 7.17 -14.68
N MET A 158 8.16 8.24 -14.27
CA MET A 158 7.76 8.45 -12.88
C MET A 158 6.75 7.40 -12.42
N GLN A 159 5.76 7.05 -13.26
CA GLN A 159 4.78 6.00 -12.95
C GLN A 159 5.46 4.63 -12.79
N GLU A 160 6.42 4.30 -13.65
CA GLU A 160 7.18 3.05 -13.58
C GLU A 160 8.06 2.98 -12.32
N ALA A 161 8.76 4.06 -11.98
CA ALA A 161 9.57 4.14 -10.76
C ALA A 161 8.71 4.01 -9.48
N MET A 162 7.54 4.66 -9.44
CA MET A 162 6.59 4.49 -8.33
C MET A 162 6.04 3.06 -8.27
N PHE A 163 5.69 2.47 -9.41
CA PHE A 163 5.28 1.08 -9.49
C PHE A 163 6.37 0.15 -8.95
N ASN A 164 7.63 0.36 -9.35
CA ASN A 164 8.75 -0.47 -8.92
C ASN A 164 8.93 -0.51 -7.39
N VAL A 165 8.90 0.65 -6.70
CA VAL A 165 9.05 0.69 -5.23
C VAL A 165 7.80 0.23 -4.48
N MET A 166 6.63 0.23 -5.13
CA MET A 166 5.36 -0.25 -4.57
C MET A 166 5.11 -1.73 -4.87
N PHE A 167 5.85 -2.30 -5.82
CA PHE A 167 5.59 -3.62 -6.35
C PHE A 167 5.77 -4.70 -5.28
N ALA A 168 4.75 -5.55 -5.18
CA ALA A 168 4.84 -6.85 -4.55
C ALA A 168 3.98 -7.82 -5.37
N PRO A 169 4.41 -9.07 -5.58
CA PRO A 169 3.76 -10.00 -6.51
C PRO A 169 2.34 -10.40 -6.08
N GLN A 170 2.01 -10.25 -4.79
CA GLN A 170 0.67 -10.50 -4.26
C GLN A 170 -0.28 -9.29 -4.36
N ASN A 171 0.25 -8.07 -4.56
CA ASN A 171 -0.54 -6.85 -4.66
C ASN A 171 -1.17 -6.71 -6.05
N GLU A 172 -2.23 -5.89 -6.15
CA GLU A 172 -2.92 -5.61 -7.41
C GLU A 172 -2.78 -4.14 -7.80
N PHE A 173 -2.50 -3.85 -9.06
CA PHE A 173 -2.32 -2.49 -9.56
C PHE A 173 -3.30 -2.25 -10.70
N CYS A 174 -4.18 -1.28 -10.56
CA CYS A 174 -5.08 -0.87 -11.61
C CYS A 174 -4.84 0.59 -11.99
N TYR A 175 -4.74 0.84 -13.29
CA TYR A 175 -4.59 2.15 -13.88
C TYR A 175 -5.79 2.50 -14.75
N VAL A 176 -6.26 3.74 -14.64
CA VAL A 176 -7.10 4.37 -15.65
C VAL A 176 -6.30 5.49 -16.29
N ILE A 177 -6.18 5.45 -17.62
CA ILE A 177 -5.48 6.46 -18.39
C ILE A 177 -6.49 7.54 -18.75
N ASP A 178 -6.16 8.81 -18.51
CA ASP A 178 -6.97 9.93 -19.01
C ASP A 178 -7.08 9.81 -20.53
N LYS A 179 -8.32 9.87 -21.05
CA LYS A 179 -8.60 9.80 -22.48
C LYS A 179 -7.81 10.84 -23.29
N LYS A 180 -7.44 11.96 -22.68
CA LYS A 180 -6.67 13.05 -23.30
C LYS A 180 -5.15 12.84 -23.29
N ALA A 181 -4.65 11.82 -22.60
CA ALA A 181 -3.22 11.54 -22.58
C ALA A 181 -2.70 11.23 -23.99
N SER A 182 -1.40 11.44 -24.22
CA SER A 182 -0.81 11.20 -25.54
C SER A 182 -0.90 9.73 -25.95
N PHE A 183 -1.01 9.47 -27.25
CA PHE A 183 -1.00 8.11 -27.80
C PHE A 183 0.21 7.30 -27.30
N GLU A 184 1.37 7.95 -27.23
CA GLU A 184 2.59 7.34 -26.70
C GLU A 184 2.45 6.94 -25.22
N PHE A 185 1.91 7.81 -24.37
CA PHE A 185 1.70 7.48 -22.96
C PHE A 185 0.72 6.31 -22.79
N HIS A 186 -0.34 6.28 -23.59
CA HIS A 186 -1.27 5.15 -23.67
C HIS A 186 -0.55 3.84 -24.01
N ALA A 187 0.26 3.84 -25.06
CA ALA A 187 1.01 2.66 -25.49
C ALA A 187 1.98 2.17 -24.42
N ARG A 188 2.73 3.07 -23.77
CA ARG A 188 3.69 2.73 -22.72
C ARG A 188 3.05 2.11 -21.49
N MET A 189 1.92 2.67 -21.03
CA MET A 189 1.18 2.09 -19.90
C MET A 189 0.61 0.71 -20.26
N ARG A 190 0.06 0.54 -21.48
CA ARG A 190 -0.43 -0.77 -21.96
C ARG A 190 0.68 -1.82 -22.02
N ASN A 191 1.87 -1.44 -22.48
CA ASN A 191 3.03 -2.33 -22.45
C ASN A 191 3.42 -2.71 -21.02
N LEU A 192 3.43 -1.77 -20.07
CA LEU A 192 3.67 -2.10 -18.66
C LEU A 192 2.67 -3.14 -18.15
N SER A 193 1.37 -2.96 -18.42
CA SER A 193 0.34 -3.92 -18.02
C SER A 193 0.52 -5.30 -18.66
N ALA A 194 0.97 -5.37 -19.91
CA ALA A 194 1.24 -6.64 -20.59
C ALA A 194 2.39 -7.44 -19.96
N CYS A 195 3.32 -6.78 -19.26
CA CYS A 195 4.48 -7.44 -18.65
C CYS A 195 4.20 -8.07 -17.29
N PHE A 196 3.11 -7.70 -16.60
CA PHE A 196 2.84 -8.11 -15.23
C PHE A 196 1.41 -8.63 -15.08
N PRO A 197 1.20 -9.84 -14.53
CA PRO A 197 -0.13 -10.43 -14.40
C PRO A 197 -1.04 -9.72 -13.38
N ASN A 198 -0.45 -8.92 -12.49
CA ASN A 198 -1.13 -8.16 -11.44
C ASN A 198 -1.21 -6.65 -11.75
N VAL A 199 -1.00 -6.27 -13.02
CA VAL A 199 -1.18 -4.89 -13.51
C VAL A 199 -2.30 -4.86 -14.53
N HIS A 200 -3.32 -4.07 -14.23
CA HIS A 200 -4.56 -3.98 -15.00
C HIS A 200 -4.75 -2.56 -15.54
N ILE A 201 -5.23 -2.44 -16.77
CA ILE A 201 -5.66 -1.17 -17.36
C ILE A 201 -7.15 -1.22 -17.65
N SER A 202 -7.85 -0.15 -17.29
CA SER A 202 -9.24 0.03 -17.68
C SER A 202 -9.36 0.26 -19.18
N GLU A 203 -10.20 -0.55 -19.84
CA GLU A 203 -10.61 -0.32 -21.23
C GLU A 203 -11.50 0.91 -21.38
N ILE A 204 -12.21 1.29 -20.31
CA ILE A 204 -13.05 2.48 -20.28
C ILE A 204 -12.24 3.65 -19.74
N GLU A 205 -12.09 4.68 -20.58
CA GLU A 205 -11.33 5.88 -20.29
C GLU A 205 -12.25 7.11 -20.33
N TYR A 206 -12.06 8.03 -19.39
CA TYR A 206 -12.78 9.30 -19.33
C TYR A 206 -11.82 10.46 -19.54
N SER A 207 -12.34 11.58 -20.04
CA SER A 207 -11.60 12.85 -20.03
C SER A 207 -11.64 13.41 -18.61
N VAL A 208 -10.48 13.44 -17.95
CA VAL A 208 -10.37 13.89 -16.55
C VAL A 208 -9.82 15.31 -16.51
N SER A 209 -10.44 16.21 -15.75
CA SER A 209 -10.02 17.61 -15.66
C SER A 209 -9.43 17.97 -14.30
N SER A 210 -8.70 19.09 -14.26
CA SER A 210 -8.02 19.57 -13.04
C SER A 210 -8.98 20.04 -11.94
N ASP A 211 -10.25 20.23 -12.26
CA ASP A 211 -11.32 20.60 -11.33
C ASP A 211 -12.06 19.40 -10.71
N GLY A 212 -11.75 18.17 -11.16
CA GLY A 212 -12.23 16.92 -10.58
C GLY A 212 -13.19 16.12 -11.46
N GLU A 213 -13.62 16.65 -12.62
CA GLU A 213 -14.58 15.93 -13.48
C GLU A 213 -14.08 14.54 -13.86
N ASN A 214 -14.96 13.54 -13.77
CA ASN A 214 -14.70 12.13 -14.12
C ASN A 214 -13.57 11.44 -13.31
N MET A 215 -12.96 12.10 -12.33
CA MET A 215 -11.94 11.50 -11.45
C MET A 215 -12.52 10.27 -10.72
N ILE A 216 -13.70 10.40 -10.14
CA ILE A 216 -14.37 9.33 -9.40
C ILE A 216 -14.87 8.23 -10.33
N ARG A 217 -15.38 8.56 -11.52
CA ARG A 217 -15.75 7.56 -12.53
C ARG A 217 -14.57 6.66 -12.88
N SER A 218 -13.42 7.27 -13.11
CA SER A 218 -12.17 6.57 -13.43
C SER A 218 -11.76 5.65 -12.29
N LEU A 219 -11.71 6.14 -11.05
CA LEU A 219 -11.38 5.30 -9.88
C LEU A 219 -12.37 4.15 -9.67
N LEU A 220 -13.68 4.37 -9.91
CA LEU A 220 -14.69 3.32 -9.85
C LEU A 220 -14.49 2.25 -10.93
N GLN A 221 -13.94 2.59 -12.12
CA GLN A 221 -13.59 1.55 -13.11
C GLN A 221 -12.51 0.62 -12.58
N CYS A 222 -11.48 1.18 -11.94
CA CYS A 222 -10.47 0.35 -11.30
C CYS A 222 -11.04 -0.51 -10.19
N MET A 223 -11.93 0.02 -9.35
CA MET A 223 -12.62 -0.79 -8.35
C MET A 223 -13.40 -1.97 -8.96
N ARG A 224 -14.08 -1.77 -10.09
CA ARG A 224 -14.79 -2.85 -10.81
C ARG A 224 -13.88 -3.93 -11.39
N ILE A 225 -12.66 -3.58 -11.75
CA ILE A 225 -11.64 -4.54 -12.20
C ILE A 225 -11.07 -5.29 -10.98
N LEU A 226 -10.66 -4.54 -9.96
CA LEU A 226 -10.02 -5.08 -8.76
C LEU A 226 -10.90 -6.09 -8.02
N VAL A 227 -12.22 -5.89 -7.92
CA VAL A 227 -13.11 -6.86 -7.24
C VAL A 227 -13.15 -8.25 -7.89
N ARG A 228 -12.66 -8.41 -9.13
CA ARG A 228 -12.51 -9.72 -9.78
C ARG A 228 -11.37 -10.54 -9.17
N TYR A 229 -10.45 -9.89 -8.47
CA TYR A 229 -9.30 -10.50 -7.81
C TYR A 229 -9.55 -10.58 -6.30
N PRO A 230 -9.77 -11.77 -5.71
CA PRO A 230 -10.37 -11.86 -4.38
C PRO A 230 -9.40 -11.68 -3.20
N LYS A 231 -8.09 -11.59 -3.44
CA LYS A 231 -7.09 -11.72 -2.36
C LYS A 231 -6.82 -10.40 -1.62
N TRP A 232 -6.85 -9.27 -2.31
CA TRP A 232 -6.53 -7.97 -1.71
C TRP A 232 -7.52 -7.57 -0.61
N LYS A 233 -7.03 -6.78 0.35
CA LYS A 233 -7.77 -6.40 1.57
C LYS A 233 -8.12 -4.92 1.60
N TYR A 234 -7.25 -4.09 1.02
CA TYR A 234 -7.40 -2.64 0.97
C TYR A 234 -7.04 -2.10 -0.39
N VAL A 235 -7.72 -1.04 -0.83
CA VAL A 235 -7.38 -0.28 -2.03
C VAL A 235 -6.98 1.16 -1.68
N PHE A 236 -5.87 1.62 -2.24
CA PHE A 236 -5.47 3.03 -2.21
C PHE A 236 -5.94 3.73 -3.48
N LEU A 237 -6.56 4.90 -3.32
CA LEU A 237 -6.94 5.75 -4.45
C LEU A 237 -5.88 6.81 -4.67
N LEU A 238 -5.33 6.86 -5.88
CA LEU A 238 -4.16 7.67 -6.22
C LEU A 238 -4.37 8.45 -7.52
N GLN A 239 -3.73 9.61 -7.59
CA GLN A 239 -3.63 10.47 -8.77
C GLN A 239 -2.19 10.44 -9.34
N ASN A 240 -1.99 11.02 -10.52
CA ASN A 240 -0.74 10.96 -11.28
C ASN A 240 0.53 11.28 -10.48
N HIS A 241 0.48 12.31 -9.62
CA HIS A 241 1.64 12.82 -8.88
C HIS A 241 1.63 12.47 -7.38
N ASP A 242 0.85 11.44 -7.00
CA ASP A 242 0.82 10.92 -5.64
C ASP A 242 1.94 9.90 -5.41
N LEU A 243 2.66 10.09 -4.30
CA LEU A 243 3.87 9.33 -4.00
C LEU A 243 3.65 8.45 -2.77
N PRO A 244 4.13 7.20 -2.78
CA PRO A 244 4.19 6.40 -1.56
C PRO A 244 5.13 7.07 -0.54
N LEU A 245 4.75 7.07 0.74
CA LEU A 245 5.63 7.50 1.84
C LEU A 245 6.10 6.35 2.72
N LYS A 246 5.61 5.14 2.47
CA LYS A 246 5.80 3.93 3.28
C LYS A 246 6.11 2.76 2.36
N THR A 247 6.92 1.82 2.84
CA THR A 247 7.19 0.55 2.14
C THR A 247 5.98 -0.37 2.20
N ASN A 248 5.95 -1.42 1.37
CA ASN A 248 4.87 -2.41 1.41
C ASN A 248 4.71 -3.04 2.80
N ALA A 249 5.82 -3.46 3.43
CA ALA A 249 5.82 -4.01 4.78
C ALA A 249 5.31 -3.02 5.83
N GLU A 250 5.67 -1.74 5.74
CA GLU A 250 5.12 -0.71 6.64
C GLU A 250 3.61 -0.53 6.43
N LEU A 251 3.14 -0.46 5.18
CA LEU A 251 1.72 -0.36 4.86
C LEU A 251 0.92 -1.55 5.40
N VAL A 252 1.42 -2.78 5.19
CA VAL A 252 0.78 -4.00 5.70
C VAL A 252 0.60 -3.95 7.22
N ARG A 253 1.64 -3.55 7.96
CA ARG A 253 1.56 -3.42 9.43
C ARG A 253 0.62 -2.30 9.89
N ILE A 254 0.49 -1.23 9.11
CA ILE A 254 -0.45 -0.14 9.42
C ILE A 254 -1.89 -0.59 9.14
N LEU A 255 -2.13 -1.24 8.00
CA LEU A 255 -3.45 -1.68 7.58
C LEU A 255 -3.97 -2.85 8.42
N SER A 256 -3.09 -3.67 9.00
CA SER A 256 -3.50 -4.68 9.98
C SER A 256 -4.09 -4.02 11.23
N VAL A 257 -3.58 -2.85 11.65
CA VAL A 257 -4.13 -2.05 12.75
C VAL A 257 -5.48 -1.43 12.37
N PHE A 258 -5.69 -1.07 11.09
CA PHE A 258 -6.97 -0.54 10.63
C PHE A 258 -8.09 -1.58 10.74
N ASN A 259 -7.78 -2.87 10.61
CA ASN A 259 -8.68 -3.99 10.87
C ASN A 259 -10.10 -3.82 10.27
N GLY A 260 -10.16 -3.54 8.97
CA GLY A 260 -11.39 -3.28 8.21
C GLY A 260 -11.86 -1.82 8.16
N SER A 261 -11.26 -0.93 8.96
CA SER A 261 -11.59 0.51 8.94
C SER A 261 -11.10 1.18 7.66
N ASN A 262 -11.90 2.09 7.10
CA ASN A 262 -11.49 2.94 5.98
C ASN A 262 -10.84 4.22 6.51
N ASP A 263 -9.89 4.79 5.77
CA ASP A 263 -9.24 6.06 6.11
C ASP A 263 -9.52 7.10 5.01
N VAL A 264 -10.26 8.14 5.41
CA VAL A 264 -10.81 9.17 4.53
C VAL A 264 -10.75 10.51 5.25
N GLU A 265 -10.22 11.53 4.56
CA GLU A 265 -10.28 12.91 5.07
C GLU A 265 -11.73 13.39 5.21
N MET A 266 -12.03 14.15 6.26
CA MET A 266 -13.33 14.81 6.42
C MET A 266 -13.24 16.28 6.79
N LYS A 267 -14.07 17.08 6.13
CA LYS A 267 -14.24 18.52 6.27
C LYS A 267 -15.68 18.91 5.95
N VAL A 268 -16.14 19.98 6.58
CA VAL A 268 -17.43 20.58 6.25
C VAL A 268 -17.41 21.02 4.76
N PRO A 269 -18.40 20.64 3.94
CA PRO A 269 -18.46 21.07 2.54
C PRO A 269 -18.69 22.58 2.48
N ARG A 270 -18.13 23.24 1.45
CA ARG A 270 -18.28 24.69 1.24
C ARG A 270 -19.47 25.09 0.38
N ALA A 271 -20.16 24.12 -0.22
CA ALA A 271 -21.25 24.35 -1.16
C ALA A 271 -22.56 23.75 -0.65
N SER A 272 -23.61 24.57 -0.65
CA SER A 272 -25.00 24.11 -0.65
C SER A 272 -25.49 24.16 -2.10
N MET A 273 -26.11 23.07 -2.56
CA MET A 273 -26.70 23.00 -3.90
C MET A 273 -28.20 22.84 -3.79
N ASN A 274 -28.93 23.43 -4.73
CA ASN A 274 -30.36 23.20 -4.89
C ASN A 274 -30.61 21.83 -5.56
N ILE A 275 -30.13 20.77 -4.91
CA ILE A 275 -30.25 19.37 -5.32
C ILE A 275 -30.89 18.59 -4.18
N SER A 276 -31.84 17.71 -4.52
CA SER A 276 -32.45 16.82 -3.54
C SER A 276 -31.54 15.64 -3.24
N TRP A 277 -30.89 15.66 -2.08
CA TRP A 277 -30.05 14.56 -1.58
C TRP A 277 -30.82 13.48 -0.81
N LYS A 278 -32.14 13.37 -1.01
CA LYS A 278 -32.94 12.27 -0.42
C LYS A 278 -32.55 10.93 -1.05
N PHE A 279 -32.60 9.86 -0.27
CA PHE A 279 -32.32 8.49 -0.74
C PHE A 279 -33.26 8.11 -1.88
N GLY A 280 -34.55 8.46 -1.77
CA GLY A 280 -35.55 8.37 -2.84
C GLY A 280 -35.12 9.06 -4.13
N SER A 281 -34.80 10.36 -4.07
CA SER A 281 -34.41 11.16 -5.24
C SER A 281 -33.15 10.65 -5.92
N LEU A 282 -32.18 10.18 -5.14
CA LEU A 282 -30.91 9.63 -5.65
C LEU A 282 -31.04 8.17 -6.11
N ASN A 283 -32.13 7.49 -5.74
CA ASN A 283 -32.29 6.05 -5.89
C ASN A 283 -31.02 5.31 -5.44
N ILE A 284 -30.50 5.67 -4.26
CA ILE A 284 -29.13 5.35 -3.81
C ILE A 284 -28.93 3.87 -3.52
N PHE A 285 -29.96 3.15 -3.09
CA PHE A 285 -29.93 1.71 -2.93
C PHE A 285 -30.45 1.01 -4.18
N ARG A 286 -29.82 -0.11 -4.55
CA ARG A 286 -30.34 -0.98 -5.62
C ARG A 286 -31.65 -1.66 -5.22
N ASP A 287 -31.80 -2.03 -3.95
CA ASP A 287 -33.10 -2.42 -3.39
C ASP A 287 -33.96 -1.18 -3.19
N LYS A 288 -34.92 -0.99 -4.10
CA LYS A 288 -35.79 0.19 -4.14
C LYS A 288 -36.58 0.40 -2.84
N ARG A 289 -36.85 -0.64 -2.06
CA ARG A 289 -37.60 -0.55 -0.79
C ARG A 289 -36.84 0.24 0.29
N ARG A 290 -35.52 0.36 0.16
CA ARG A 290 -34.65 1.10 1.09
C ARG A 290 -34.54 2.59 0.75
N ASN A 291 -35.07 3.02 -0.39
CA ASN A 291 -35.02 4.40 -0.84
C ASN A 291 -36.22 5.17 -0.29
N ASP A 292 -35.98 5.95 0.76
CA ASP A 292 -36.99 6.70 1.52
C ASP A 292 -36.61 8.19 1.66
N ASP A 293 -37.22 8.89 2.61
CA ASP A 293 -37.02 10.32 2.86
C ASP A 293 -35.72 10.67 3.62
N ARG A 294 -34.93 9.67 4.06
CA ARG A 294 -33.59 9.94 4.63
C ARG A 294 -32.71 10.64 3.59
N ARG A 295 -31.72 11.39 4.08
CA ARG A 295 -30.90 12.28 3.23
C ARG A 295 -29.43 11.96 3.36
N LEU A 296 -28.70 11.99 2.25
CA LEU A 296 -27.24 12.11 2.27
C LEU A 296 -26.86 13.52 2.69
N TYR A 297 -25.95 13.62 3.65
CA TYR A 297 -25.33 14.87 4.03
C TYR A 297 -23.94 14.93 3.44
N LEU A 298 -23.71 15.87 2.53
CA LEU A 298 -22.42 16.00 1.87
C LEU A 298 -21.30 16.20 2.89
N VAL A 299 -20.20 15.52 2.66
CA VAL A 299 -18.94 15.68 3.38
C VAL A 299 -17.85 15.90 2.34
N LYS A 300 -16.99 16.88 2.60
CA LYS A 300 -15.79 17.10 1.78
C LYS A 300 -14.63 16.30 2.36
N GLY A 301 -13.84 15.67 1.52
CA GLY A 301 -12.62 14.96 1.86
C GLY A 301 -11.56 15.20 0.81
N GLY A 302 -10.74 14.17 0.55
CA GLY A 302 -9.79 14.15 -0.55
C GLY A 302 -10.01 12.91 -1.41
N VAL A 303 -9.61 12.99 -2.68
CA VAL A 303 -9.62 11.83 -3.59
C VAL A 303 -8.76 10.69 -3.03
N GLN A 304 -7.60 11.04 -2.45
CA GLN A 304 -6.70 10.09 -1.81
C GLN A 304 -7.31 9.55 -0.52
N SER A 305 -7.76 8.31 -0.60
CA SER A 305 -8.47 7.59 0.45
C SER A 305 -8.11 6.12 0.39
N ILE A 306 -8.35 5.41 1.50
CA ILE A 306 -8.03 4.00 1.65
C ILE A 306 -9.31 3.26 2.07
N PHE A 307 -9.70 2.26 1.28
CA PHE A 307 -10.93 1.52 1.49
C PHE A 307 -10.67 0.03 1.66
N SER A 308 -11.37 -0.58 2.61
CA SER A 308 -11.41 -2.04 2.71
C SER A 308 -12.11 -2.65 1.48
N ARG A 309 -11.77 -3.90 1.14
CA ARG A 309 -12.45 -4.63 0.07
C ARG A 309 -13.95 -4.72 0.30
N ALA A 310 -14.38 -4.95 1.54
CA ALA A 310 -15.79 -5.01 1.91
C ALA A 310 -16.54 -3.69 1.59
N TYR A 311 -15.90 -2.54 1.81
CA TYR A 311 -16.47 -1.24 1.41
C TYR A 311 -16.68 -1.16 -0.11
N VAL A 312 -15.65 -1.52 -0.88
CA VAL A 312 -15.69 -1.46 -2.35
C VAL A 312 -16.79 -2.37 -2.90
N GLU A 313 -16.90 -3.60 -2.40
CA GLU A 313 -17.95 -4.52 -2.80
C GLU A 313 -19.34 -3.98 -2.44
N TYR A 314 -19.49 -3.38 -1.25
CA TYR A 314 -20.76 -2.79 -0.82
C TYR A 314 -21.21 -1.65 -1.74
N ILE A 315 -20.32 -0.71 -2.06
CA ILE A 315 -20.69 0.43 -2.93
C ILE A 315 -21.00 -0.01 -4.36
N LEU A 316 -20.35 -1.05 -4.87
CA LEU A 316 -20.58 -1.55 -6.23
C LEU A 316 -21.84 -2.41 -6.33
N ASN A 317 -22.10 -3.26 -5.33
CA ASN A 317 -23.12 -4.30 -5.39
C ASN A 317 -24.41 -3.94 -4.65
N THR A 318 -24.37 -3.07 -3.64
CA THR A 318 -25.54 -2.69 -2.82
C THR A 318 -26.09 -1.32 -3.21
N LEU A 319 -25.20 -0.38 -3.52
CA LEU A 319 -25.58 0.98 -3.88
C LEU A 319 -25.71 1.16 -5.40
N ASN A 320 -26.59 2.07 -5.78
CA ASN A 320 -26.65 2.65 -7.11
C ASN A 320 -26.15 4.10 -7.02
N VAL A 321 -24.86 4.27 -7.32
CA VAL A 321 -24.17 5.54 -7.13
C VAL A 321 -24.28 6.49 -8.34
N SER A 322 -24.96 6.08 -9.41
CA SER A 322 -24.93 6.79 -10.70
C SER A 322 -25.54 8.20 -10.62
N ILE A 323 -26.73 8.35 -10.03
CA ILE A 323 -27.39 9.66 -9.89
C ILE A 323 -26.58 10.56 -8.95
N PHE A 324 -26.11 10.00 -7.84
CA PHE A 324 -25.25 10.72 -6.89
C PHE A 324 -23.99 11.24 -7.56
N LEU A 325 -23.31 10.40 -8.34
CA LEU A 325 -22.10 10.76 -9.07
C LEU A 325 -22.37 11.80 -10.16
N ASN A 326 -23.42 11.63 -10.97
CA ASN A 326 -23.81 12.61 -11.98
C ASN A 326 -24.06 13.99 -11.36
N ASN A 327 -24.74 14.04 -10.22
CA ASN A 327 -25.00 15.30 -9.50
C ASN A 327 -23.70 15.95 -9.01
N LEU A 328 -22.71 15.17 -8.57
CA LEU A 328 -21.41 15.69 -8.15
C LEU A 328 -20.54 16.13 -9.33
N ASP A 329 -20.56 15.43 -10.45
CA ASP A 329 -19.79 15.81 -11.65
C ASP A 329 -20.28 17.15 -12.24
N ASN A 330 -21.56 17.51 -12.03
CA ASN A 330 -22.09 18.81 -12.41
C ASN A 330 -21.59 19.97 -11.51
N ILE A 331 -20.85 19.68 -10.45
CA ILE A 331 -20.23 20.70 -9.60
C ILE A 331 -18.92 21.13 -10.25
N LYS A 332 -18.84 22.41 -10.61
CA LYS A 332 -17.70 22.99 -11.32
C LYS A 332 -16.33 22.73 -10.66
N PHE A 333 -16.25 22.66 -9.33
CA PHE A 333 -14.97 22.44 -8.63
C PHE A 333 -15.12 21.57 -7.39
N GLY A 334 -14.30 20.52 -7.28
CA GLY A 334 -14.14 19.72 -6.07
C GLY A 334 -15.32 18.80 -5.77
N GLY A 335 -16.11 18.42 -6.79
CA GLY A 335 -17.15 17.40 -6.65
C GLY A 335 -16.57 16.01 -6.39
N ASP A 336 -15.41 15.71 -6.97
CA ASP A 336 -14.61 14.51 -6.73
C ASP A 336 -14.17 14.37 -5.26
N GLU A 337 -13.92 15.49 -4.60
CA GLU A 337 -13.60 15.54 -3.18
C GLU A 337 -14.81 15.27 -2.27
N MET A 338 -16.02 15.05 -2.78
CA MET A 338 -17.21 14.79 -1.95
C MET A 338 -17.74 13.36 -2.00
N PHE A 339 -17.51 12.63 -3.09
CA PHE A 339 -18.16 11.34 -3.32
C PHE A 339 -17.86 10.30 -2.24
N PHE A 340 -16.60 9.90 -2.11
CA PHE A 340 -16.22 8.84 -1.18
C PHE A 340 -16.37 9.27 0.27
N ALA A 341 -16.05 10.53 0.59
CA ALA A 341 -16.20 11.07 1.94
C ALA A 341 -17.67 11.06 2.38
N THR A 342 -18.60 11.47 1.51
CA THR A 342 -20.04 11.43 1.83
C THR A 342 -20.52 10.01 2.09
N LEU A 343 -20.19 9.05 1.22
CA LEU A 343 -20.63 7.66 1.39
C LEU A 343 -20.00 7.00 2.62
N ASN A 344 -18.72 7.29 2.89
CA ASN A 344 -18.00 6.70 4.02
C ASN A 344 -18.47 7.21 5.39
N MET A 345 -18.97 8.45 5.45
CA MET A 345 -19.34 9.11 6.71
C MET A 345 -20.82 8.97 7.08
N GLN A 346 -21.61 8.32 6.23
CA GLN A 346 -23.05 8.22 6.42
C GLN A 346 -23.43 6.94 7.15
N ASP A 347 -23.79 7.11 8.43
CA ASP A 347 -24.15 6.01 9.34
C ASP A 347 -25.35 5.20 8.79
N GLU A 348 -26.33 5.86 8.18
CA GLU A 348 -27.56 5.28 7.63
C GLU A 348 -27.32 4.44 6.36
N LEU A 349 -26.18 4.62 5.67
CA LEU A 349 -25.79 3.75 4.57
C LEU A 349 -25.25 2.41 5.06
N GLY A 350 -24.74 2.35 6.30
CA GLY A 350 -24.21 1.11 6.88
C GLY A 350 -23.02 0.53 6.11
N VAL A 351 -22.20 1.38 5.47
CA VAL A 351 -21.06 0.91 4.67
C VAL A 351 -19.99 0.23 5.56
N PRO A 352 -19.39 -0.88 5.12
CA PRO A 352 -18.31 -1.54 5.87
C PRO A 352 -17.11 -0.62 6.08
N GLY A 353 -16.55 -0.61 7.29
CA GLY A 353 -15.40 0.24 7.64
C GLY A 353 -15.68 1.74 7.66
N GLY A 354 -16.93 2.17 7.46
CA GLY A 354 -17.32 3.57 7.47
C GLY A 354 -17.07 4.26 8.81
N PHE A 355 -17.21 5.57 8.84
CA PHE A 355 -17.09 6.36 10.07
C PHE A 355 -18.29 7.31 10.18
N THR A 356 -18.36 8.11 11.25
CA THR A 356 -19.56 8.92 11.53
C THR A 356 -19.35 10.39 11.22
N ARG A 357 -20.34 11.00 10.55
CA ARG A 357 -20.41 12.44 10.31
C ARG A 357 -20.43 13.27 11.60
N ARG A 358 -20.80 12.68 12.75
CA ARG A 358 -20.76 13.38 14.04
C ARG A 358 -19.40 14.00 14.33
N CYS A 359 -18.32 13.35 13.90
CA CYS A 359 -16.96 13.82 14.15
C CYS A 359 -16.49 14.94 13.21
N LEU A 360 -17.35 15.43 12.30
CA LEU A 360 -16.97 16.40 11.27
C LEU A 360 -16.43 17.72 11.85
N SER A 361 -17.00 18.20 12.96
CA SER A 361 -16.56 19.43 13.62
C SER A 361 -15.19 19.28 14.29
N SER A 362 -14.84 18.07 14.74
CA SER A 362 -13.57 17.77 15.40
C SER A 362 -12.38 17.68 14.44
N ARG A 363 -12.63 17.69 13.12
CA ARG A 363 -11.59 17.55 12.07
C ARG A 363 -10.60 16.42 12.39
N PRO A 364 -11.09 15.18 12.59
CA PRO A 364 -10.28 14.07 13.08
C PRO A 364 -9.08 13.82 12.17
N PHE A 365 -7.98 13.42 12.79
CA PHE A 365 -6.78 13.03 12.06
C PHE A 365 -7.06 11.78 11.19
N TYR A 366 -6.43 11.75 10.02
CA TYR A 366 -6.48 10.67 9.03
C TYR A 366 -5.05 10.38 8.54
N ALA A 367 -4.79 9.23 7.93
CA ALA A 367 -3.46 8.80 7.54
C ALA A 367 -3.20 8.90 6.02
N SER A 368 -4.23 8.91 5.18
CA SER A 368 -4.12 8.69 3.74
C SER A 368 -3.13 9.61 3.05
N LYS A 369 -3.30 10.93 3.18
CA LYS A 369 -2.52 11.94 2.43
C LYS A 369 -1.83 12.97 3.31
N PHE A 370 -0.59 13.28 2.93
CA PHE A 370 0.15 14.49 3.27
C PHE A 370 0.12 15.48 2.11
N ALA A 371 -0.31 16.69 2.39
CA ALA A 371 -0.20 17.82 1.47
C ALA A 371 -0.02 19.09 2.29
N ILE A 372 0.84 19.99 1.84
CA ILE A 372 1.01 21.31 2.43
C ILE A 372 0.30 22.31 1.53
N TRP A 373 -0.67 23.04 2.08
CA TRP A 373 -1.34 24.10 1.35
C TRP A 373 -0.68 25.44 1.64
N GLN A 374 -0.71 26.36 0.68
CA GLN A 374 -0.05 27.66 0.76
C GLN A 374 -0.41 28.44 2.05
N HIS A 375 -1.66 28.36 2.50
CA HIS A 375 -2.11 29.04 3.71
C HIS A 375 -1.58 28.44 5.02
N MET A 376 -0.99 27.24 5.01
CA MET A 376 -0.41 26.60 6.20
C MET A 376 1.03 27.04 6.46
N GLY A 377 1.71 27.58 5.44
CA GLY A 377 3.17 27.74 5.46
C GLY A 377 3.91 26.39 5.49
N GLY A 378 5.25 26.45 5.57
CA GLY A 378 6.08 25.25 5.73
C GLY A 378 6.34 24.44 4.46
N CYS A 379 6.12 24.99 3.27
CA CYS A 379 6.65 24.42 2.02
C CYS A 379 8.09 24.88 1.85
N SER A 380 9.09 24.03 2.13
CA SER A 380 10.50 24.45 2.09
C SER A 380 10.92 24.88 0.69
N SER A 381 10.37 24.24 -0.35
CA SER A 381 10.61 24.61 -1.75
C SER A 381 10.04 25.97 -2.16
N SER A 382 9.08 26.50 -1.39
CA SER A 382 8.33 27.72 -1.72
C SER A 382 7.60 27.67 -3.07
N LYS A 383 7.39 26.47 -3.64
CA LYS A 383 6.72 26.29 -4.94
C LYS A 383 5.34 25.68 -4.76
N PHE A 384 4.37 26.26 -5.45
CA PHE A 384 2.97 25.88 -5.34
C PHE A 384 2.35 25.72 -6.72
N ARG A 385 1.53 24.68 -6.91
CA ARG A 385 0.68 24.51 -8.09
C ARG A 385 -0.75 24.23 -7.61
N HIS A 386 -1.69 25.09 -7.97
CA HIS A 386 -3.06 25.12 -7.43
C HIS A 386 -3.10 25.23 -5.89
N ALA A 387 -2.26 26.11 -5.32
CA ALA A 387 -2.11 26.34 -3.88
C ALA A 387 -1.63 25.13 -3.04
N VAL A 388 -1.21 24.03 -3.68
CA VAL A 388 -0.58 22.88 -3.03
C VAL A 388 0.93 22.92 -3.28
N CYS A 389 1.71 22.72 -2.22
CA CYS A 389 3.18 22.66 -2.24
C CYS A 389 3.66 21.58 -3.22
N THR A 390 4.61 21.95 -4.07
CA THR A 390 5.39 21.00 -4.86
C THR A 390 6.66 20.72 -4.08
N PHE A 391 6.78 19.51 -3.53
CA PHE A 391 7.93 19.13 -2.71
C PHE A 391 9.21 19.11 -3.55
N GLY A 392 10.24 19.77 -3.05
CA GLY A 392 11.62 19.71 -3.57
C GLY A 392 12.52 18.89 -2.67
N ILE A 393 13.81 18.83 -3.00
CA ILE A 393 14.77 18.05 -2.22
C ILE A 393 14.94 18.57 -0.79
N GLU A 394 14.73 19.87 -0.60
CA GLU A 394 14.70 20.57 0.68
C GLU A 394 13.49 20.20 1.57
N ASP A 395 12.50 19.48 1.04
CA ASP A 395 11.35 18.96 1.79
C ASP A 395 11.55 17.50 2.27
N LEU A 396 12.56 16.77 1.77
CA LEU A 396 12.76 15.36 2.12
C LEU A 396 12.96 15.08 3.63
N PRO A 397 13.70 15.91 4.40
CA PRO A 397 13.78 15.73 5.86
C PRO A 397 12.41 15.72 6.55
N LYS A 398 11.47 16.51 6.02
CA LYS A 398 10.10 16.57 6.54
C LYS A 398 9.34 15.31 6.18
N LEU A 399 9.43 14.85 4.94
CA LEU A 399 8.74 13.65 4.46
C LEU A 399 9.17 12.38 5.21
N MET A 400 10.40 12.31 5.72
CA MET A 400 10.85 11.20 6.56
C MET A 400 10.06 11.06 7.87
N ASN A 401 9.53 12.17 8.40
CA ASN A 401 8.94 12.23 9.73
C ASN A 401 7.41 12.29 9.73
N VAL A 402 6.75 12.32 8.57
CA VAL A 402 5.29 12.35 8.51
C VAL A 402 4.67 10.96 8.71
N SER A 403 3.62 10.91 9.52
CA SER A 403 2.81 9.71 9.76
C SER A 403 1.82 9.40 8.65
N LYS A 404 1.79 10.18 7.58
CA LYS A 404 0.92 9.95 6.44
C LYS A 404 1.47 8.87 5.52
N LEU A 405 0.60 8.29 4.70
CA LEU A 405 0.91 7.14 3.86
C LEU A 405 1.25 7.52 2.42
N ILE A 406 0.65 8.59 1.92
CA ILE A 406 0.87 9.15 0.58
C ILE A 406 1.23 10.64 0.69
N ALA A 407 2.07 11.15 -0.22
CA ALA A 407 2.36 12.57 -0.36
C ALA A 407 1.85 13.11 -1.70
N ASN A 408 1.31 14.34 -1.67
CA ASN A 408 0.98 15.14 -2.84
C ASN A 408 1.66 16.53 -2.70
N LYS A 409 2.59 16.92 -3.57
CA LYS A 409 3.08 16.22 -4.78
C LYS A 409 4.55 16.53 -5.07
N MET A 410 5.21 15.68 -5.85
CA MET A 410 6.46 16.01 -6.55
C MET A 410 6.20 16.00 -8.05
N LEU A 411 6.95 16.82 -8.77
CA LEU A 411 6.81 17.02 -10.21
C LEU A 411 8.18 16.83 -10.88
N PRO A 412 8.30 15.91 -11.85
CA PRO A 412 9.54 15.73 -12.61
C PRO A 412 10.03 17.02 -13.27
N GLU A 413 9.12 17.88 -13.74
CA GLU A 413 9.44 19.17 -14.35
C GLU A 413 9.95 20.23 -13.36
N PHE A 414 9.95 19.94 -12.06
CA PHE A 414 10.38 20.88 -11.02
C PHE A 414 11.64 20.43 -10.30
N ASP A 415 11.63 19.24 -9.71
CA ASP A 415 12.75 18.69 -8.95
C ASP A 415 12.72 17.16 -9.02
N TYR A 416 13.32 16.62 -10.06
CA TYR A 416 13.42 15.18 -10.25
C TYR A 416 14.43 14.55 -9.29
N SER A 417 15.42 15.30 -8.82
CA SER A 417 16.35 14.86 -7.77
C SER A 417 15.61 14.55 -6.46
N ALA A 418 14.63 15.36 -6.07
CA ALA A 418 13.77 15.05 -4.92
C ALA A 418 13.02 13.72 -5.10
N PHE A 419 12.42 13.52 -6.27
CA PHE A 419 11.69 12.30 -6.61
C PHE A 419 12.61 11.07 -6.59
N SER A 420 13.72 11.11 -7.32
CA SER A 420 14.70 10.02 -7.40
C SER A 420 15.26 9.67 -6.02
N CYS A 421 15.69 10.67 -5.22
CA CYS A 421 16.18 10.40 -3.87
C CYS A 421 15.09 9.77 -2.97
N TRP A 422 13.83 10.17 -3.10
CA TRP A 422 12.75 9.56 -2.33
C TRP A 422 12.48 8.10 -2.76
N MET A 423 12.52 7.80 -4.07
CA MET A 423 12.39 6.42 -4.55
C MET A 423 13.56 5.54 -4.10
N GLN A 424 14.79 6.04 -4.19
CA GLN A 424 15.98 5.36 -3.63
C GLN A 424 15.84 5.11 -2.12
N THR A 425 15.25 6.06 -1.40
CA THR A 425 14.99 5.93 0.06
C THR A 425 14.02 4.78 0.35
N LEU A 426 12.89 4.71 -0.37
CA LEU A 426 11.92 3.61 -0.18
C LEU A 426 12.49 2.26 -0.59
N PHE A 427 13.29 2.22 -1.66
CA PHE A 427 14.00 1.00 -2.07
C PHE A 427 14.97 0.54 -0.96
N ASN A 428 15.80 1.44 -0.44
CA ASN A 428 16.74 1.13 0.64
C ASN A 428 16.06 0.76 1.96
N LEU A 429 14.87 1.29 2.25
CA LEU A 429 14.06 0.85 3.40
C LEU A 429 13.50 -0.57 3.23
N THR A 430 13.38 -1.04 1.99
CA THR A 430 12.81 -2.37 1.67
C THR A 430 13.91 -3.43 1.53
N TYR A 431 14.94 -3.13 0.75
CA TYR A 431 15.97 -4.10 0.34
C TYR A 431 17.38 -3.76 0.84
N GLY A 432 17.60 -2.54 1.33
CA GLY A 432 18.88 -2.07 1.81
C GLY A 432 19.01 -2.08 3.34
N ASN A 433 19.97 -1.30 3.83
CA ASN A 433 20.30 -1.17 5.26
C ASN A 433 19.63 0.02 5.95
N LEU A 434 18.83 0.79 5.22
CA LEU A 434 18.14 1.94 5.81
C LEU A 434 16.98 1.42 6.67
N THR A 435 16.89 1.92 7.90
CA THR A 435 15.79 1.57 8.81
C THR A 435 15.19 2.85 9.38
N ARG A 436 13.89 2.80 9.69
CA ARG A 436 13.21 3.84 10.46
C ARG A 436 12.16 3.24 11.38
N ARG A 437 11.84 3.96 12.45
CA ARG A 437 10.85 3.52 13.43
C ARG A 437 9.44 3.73 12.89
N LEU A 438 8.65 2.66 12.88
CA LEU A 438 7.21 2.70 12.62
C LEU A 438 6.45 2.69 13.96
N SER A 439 5.75 3.78 14.27
CA SER A 439 4.86 3.83 15.43
C SER A 439 3.47 3.35 15.05
N LEU A 440 3.14 2.09 15.34
CA LEU A 440 1.79 1.54 15.13
C LEU A 440 0.74 2.17 16.06
N GLU A 441 1.18 2.68 17.21
CA GLU A 441 0.32 3.37 18.16
C GLU A 441 -0.36 4.58 17.53
N THR A 442 0.38 5.37 16.74
CA THR A 442 -0.14 6.52 15.97
C THR A 442 -1.36 6.14 15.13
N TYR A 443 -1.35 4.96 14.50
CA TYR A 443 -2.45 4.50 13.65
C TYR A 443 -3.58 3.86 14.47
N SER A 444 -3.24 3.15 15.55
CA SER A 444 -4.24 2.52 16.43
C SER A 444 -5.15 3.52 17.16
N ARG A 445 -4.64 4.75 17.36
CA ARG A 445 -5.35 5.85 18.03
C ARG A 445 -6.20 6.69 17.07
N LEU A 446 -6.17 6.41 15.77
CA LEU A 446 -7.02 7.10 14.80
C LEU A 446 -8.50 6.97 15.18
N PRO A 447 -9.31 8.05 15.15
CA PRO A 447 -10.69 7.99 15.60
C PRO A 447 -11.54 6.97 14.82
N HIS A 448 -11.39 6.89 13.50
CA HIS A 448 -12.13 5.92 12.68
C HIS A 448 -11.72 4.47 12.97
N VAL A 449 -10.47 4.21 13.36
CA VAL A 449 -10.00 2.87 13.78
C VAL A 449 -10.59 2.50 15.15
N ARG A 450 -10.51 3.41 16.12
CA ARG A 450 -11.13 3.23 17.45
C ARG A 450 -12.64 3.01 17.35
N PHE A 451 -13.31 3.77 16.48
CA PHE A 451 -14.74 3.66 16.26
C PHE A 451 -15.11 2.28 15.70
N ASN A 452 -14.38 1.79 14.70
CA ASN A 452 -14.72 0.50 14.10
C ASN A 452 -14.37 -0.70 14.98
N ARG A 453 -13.41 -0.57 15.92
CA ARG A 453 -13.09 -1.62 16.91
C ARG A 453 -14.29 -1.98 17.80
N GLU A 454 -15.13 -0.99 18.12
CA GLU A 454 -16.33 -1.16 18.94
C GLU A 454 -17.56 -0.60 18.21
N ARG A 455 -17.66 -0.83 16.90
CA ARG A 455 -18.65 -0.19 16.02
C ARG A 455 -20.08 -0.30 16.55
N GLU A 456 -20.50 -1.50 16.95
CA GLU A 456 -21.86 -1.74 17.45
C GLU A 456 -22.18 -0.91 18.69
N ARG A 457 -21.22 -0.76 19.61
CA ARG A 457 -21.36 0.06 20.81
C ARG A 457 -21.60 1.52 20.43
N TRP A 458 -20.76 2.06 19.54
CA TRP A 458 -20.85 3.47 19.15
C TRP A 458 -22.04 3.75 18.25
N MET A 459 -22.51 2.80 17.45
CA MET A 459 -23.74 2.97 16.66
C MET A 459 -24.99 3.05 17.54
N ARG A 460 -25.02 2.37 18.71
CA ARG A 460 -26.13 2.47 19.68
C ARG A 460 -26.11 3.79 20.46
N ASN A 461 -24.93 4.30 20.76
CA ASN A 461 -24.78 5.59 21.44
C ASN A 461 -23.66 6.44 20.81
N PRO A 462 -23.91 7.07 19.64
CA PRO A 462 -22.89 7.82 18.92
C PRO A 462 -22.36 9.03 19.70
N THR A 463 -23.17 9.59 20.60
CA THR A 463 -22.81 10.79 21.37
C THR A 463 -21.72 10.53 22.41
N ALA A 464 -21.55 9.28 22.85
CA ALA A 464 -20.51 8.89 23.78
C ALA A 464 -19.12 8.76 23.14
N PHE A 465 -19.02 8.67 21.80
CA PHE A 465 -17.74 8.50 21.14
C PHE A 465 -16.94 9.81 21.13
N ASN A 466 -15.69 9.74 21.59
CA ASN A 466 -14.75 10.85 21.49
C ASN A 466 -14.06 10.86 20.12
N CYS A 467 -14.32 11.92 19.35
CA CYS A 467 -13.82 12.17 18.00
C CYS A 467 -12.39 12.73 17.95
N THR A 468 -11.79 13.13 19.08
CA THR A 468 -10.45 13.72 19.10
C THR A 468 -9.37 12.66 18.93
N TYR A 469 -8.31 13.04 18.22
CA TYR A 469 -7.07 12.27 18.14
C TYR A 469 -6.14 12.75 19.27
N HIS A 470 -5.66 11.82 20.10
CA HIS A 470 -4.79 12.10 21.27
C HIS A 470 -3.40 11.50 21.11
#